data_AF-W9T5M3-F1
#
_entry.id   AF-W9T5M3-F1
#
_cell.length_a   1.000
_cell.length_b   1.000
_cell.length_c   1.000
_cell.angle_alpha   90.00
_cell.angle_beta   90.00
_cell.angle_gamma   90.00
#
_symmetry.space_group_name_H-M   'P 1'
#
loop_
_entity.id
_entity.type
_entity.pdbx_description
1 polymer ?
#
loop_
_entity_poly.entity_id
_entity_poly.type
_entity_poly.pdbx_seq_one_letter_code
_entity_poly.pdbx_strand_id
1 'polypeptide(L)'
;METFGTDLQLGLVANGMGLGLVPRPLFESSRHRDALEIVDVVDFKPVIDLWLVRATFVGNLQGAMELFGEVVARCLGAEKPARSA
;
A
#
# COMPACT_ATOMS: atom_id res chain seq x y z
N MET A 1 7.58 8.23 -5.11
CA MET A 1 7.56 7.64 -3.76
C MET A 1 6.95 8.67 -2.82
N GLU A 2 5.70 8.45 -2.44
CA GLU A 2 4.90 9.35 -1.58
C GLU A 2 5.14 9.10 -0.08
N THR A 3 6.23 8.40 0.28
CA THR A 3 6.59 8.07 1.67
C THR A 3 6.81 9.32 2.54
N PHE A 4 7.21 10.44 1.94
CA PHE A 4 7.33 11.72 2.66
C PHE A 4 6.00 12.21 3.22
N GLY A 5 4.88 11.98 2.52
CA GLY A 5 3.56 12.42 2.98
C GLY A 5 3.12 11.65 4.23
N THR A 6 3.25 10.33 4.20
CA THR A 6 2.82 9.45 5.29
C THR A 6 3.68 9.61 6.54
N ASP A 7 5.01 9.65 6.43
CA ASP A 7 5.86 9.83 7.62
C ASP A 7 5.69 11.21 8.25
N LEU A 8 5.49 12.26 7.43
CA LEU A 8 5.14 13.58 7.94
C LEU A 8 3.79 13.56 8.65
N GLN A 9 2.78 12.91 8.06
CA GLN A 9 1.47 12.77 8.68
C GLN A 9 1.55 12.05 10.04
N LEU A 10 2.28 10.93 10.13
CA LEU A 10 2.48 10.22 11.39
C LEU A 10 3.25 11.07 12.41
N GLY A 11 4.24 11.84 11.95
CA GLY A 11 4.94 12.81 12.78
C GLY A 11 4.00 13.88 13.34
N LEU A 12 3.08 14.40 12.53
CA LEU A 12 2.08 15.39 12.98
C LEU A 12 1.13 14.79 14.03
N VAL A 13 0.63 13.57 13.78
CA VAL A 13 -0.23 12.86 14.74
C VAL A 13 0.52 12.60 16.05
N ALA A 14 1.79 12.20 16.00
CA ALA A 14 2.62 11.97 17.18
C ALA A 14 2.87 13.26 17.98
N ASN A 15 2.76 14.42 17.34
CA ASN A 15 2.82 15.74 17.99
C ASN A 15 1.42 16.27 18.39
N GLY A 16 0.39 15.42 18.39
CA GLY A 16 -0.95 15.77 18.85
C GLY A 16 -1.82 16.50 17.80
N MET A 17 -1.40 16.55 16.54
CA MET A 17 -2.12 17.24 15.46
C MET A 17 -3.21 16.36 14.81
N GLY A 18 -4.05 15.71 15.63
CA GLY A 18 -5.23 14.96 15.17
C GLY A 18 -5.00 13.47 14.93
N LEU A 19 -5.64 12.91 13.89
CA LEU A 19 -5.64 11.47 13.55
C LEU A 19 -5.10 11.25 12.14
N GLY A 20 -4.54 10.05 11.90
CA GLY A 20 -4.01 9.64 10.60
C GLY A 20 -4.56 8.30 10.15
N LEU A 21 -4.62 8.11 8.83
CA LEU A 21 -4.96 6.84 8.20
C LEU A 21 -3.77 6.37 7.39
N VAL A 22 -3.32 5.15 7.68
CA VAL A 22 -2.15 4.55 7.04
C VAL A 22 -2.33 3.03 6.94
N PRO A 23 -1.88 2.38 5.86
CA PRO A 23 -1.78 0.93 5.82
C PRO A 23 -0.92 0.41 6.96
N ARG A 24 -1.38 -0.65 7.63
CA ARG A 24 -0.68 -1.26 8.78
C ARG A 24 0.82 -1.54 8.53
N PRO A 25 1.25 -2.09 7.37
CA PRO A 25 2.68 -2.32 7.13
C PRO A 25 3.54 -1.04 7.12
N LEU A 26 2.95 0.10 6.71
CA LEU A 26 3.64 1.38 6.73
C LEU A 26 3.71 1.97 8.15
N PHE A 27 2.69 1.73 8.98
CA PHE A 27 2.75 2.08 10.41
C PHE A 27 3.83 1.29 11.14
N GLU A 28 3.90 -0.02 10.92
CA GLU A 28 4.83 -0.92 11.60
C GLU A 28 6.31 -0.59 11.32
N SER A 29 6.59 0.00 10.16
CA SER A 29 7.94 0.44 9.76
C SER A 29 8.25 1.90 10.11
N SER A 30 7.28 2.66 10.63
CA SER A 30 7.48 4.08 10.94
C SER A 30 8.29 4.29 12.22
N ARG A 31 9.20 5.27 12.19
CA ARG A 31 9.94 5.72 13.38
C ARG A 31 9.05 6.30 14.49
N HIS A 32 7.82 6.70 14.16
CA HIS A 32 6.86 7.32 15.09
C HIS A 32 5.97 6.29 15.79
N ARG A 33 6.10 4.99 15.47
CA ARG A 33 5.23 3.91 15.94
C ARG A 33 5.03 3.90 17.45
N ASP A 34 6.10 4.05 18.23
CA ASP A 34 6.04 3.92 19.69
C ASP A 34 5.38 5.13 20.38
N ALA A 35 5.15 6.23 19.64
CA ALA A 35 4.45 7.43 20.11
C ALA A 35 2.98 7.49 19.63
N LEU A 36 2.49 6.42 19.00
CA LEU A 36 1.20 6.38 18.34
C LEU A 36 0.43 5.12 18.74
N GLU A 37 -0.89 5.20 18.75
CA GLU A 37 -1.78 4.08 19.05
C GLU A 37 -2.73 3.84 17.87
N ILE A 38 -2.98 2.55 17.57
CA ILE A 38 -3.98 2.17 16.57
C ILE A 38 -5.36 2.24 17.24
N VAL A 39 -6.24 3.06 16.69
CA VAL A 39 -7.64 3.13 17.13
C VAL A 39 -8.46 2.08 16.39
N ASP A 40 -9.03 1.13 17.12
CA ASP A 40 -9.98 0.16 16.56
C ASP A 40 -11.34 0.82 16.31
N VAL A 41 -11.76 0.87 15.05
CA VAL A 41 -13.01 1.49 14.62
C VAL A 41 -13.99 0.43 14.12
N VAL A 42 -15.21 0.44 14.67
CA VAL A 42 -16.28 -0.51 14.30
C VAL A 42 -16.64 -0.33 12.82
N ASP A 43 -16.70 -1.45 12.10
CA ASP A 43 -17.02 -1.55 10.67
C ASP A 43 -16.09 -0.75 9.73
N PHE A 44 -14.88 -0.42 10.20
CA PHE A 44 -13.88 0.23 9.37
C PHE A 44 -13.13 -0.79 8.52
N LYS A 45 -13.52 -0.90 7.25
CA LYS A 45 -12.95 -1.84 6.26
C LYS A 45 -12.36 -1.06 5.07
N PRO A 46 -11.25 -0.32 5.25
CA PRO A 46 -10.61 0.36 4.14
C PRO A 46 -10.06 -0.66 3.15
N VAL A 47 -10.62 -0.69 1.94
CA VAL A 47 -10.12 -1.52 0.85
C VAL A 47 -9.11 -0.69 0.07
N ILE A 48 -7.92 -1.26 -0.16
CA ILE A 48 -6.87 -0.66 -0.97
C ILE A 48 -6.75 -1.49 -2.23
N ASP A 49 -7.08 -0.90 -3.38
CA ASP A 49 -6.84 -1.51 -4.68
C ASP A 49 -5.43 -1.13 -5.18
N LEU A 50 -4.65 -2.14 -5.54
CA LEU A 50 -3.32 -1.97 -6.10
C LEU A 50 -3.35 -2.28 -7.60
N TRP A 51 -2.95 -1.29 -8.40
CA TRP A 51 -3.01 -1.37 -9.85
C TRP A 51 -1.60 -1.47 -10.44
N LEU A 52 -1.36 -2.52 -11.24
CA LEU A 52 -0.18 -2.57 -12.12
C LEU A 52 -0.50 -1.84 -13.43
N VAL A 53 -0.07 -0.59 -13.53
CA VAL A 53 -0.20 0.22 -14.75
C VAL A 53 1.02 0.00 -15.63
N ARG A 54 0.80 -0.40 -16.89
CA ARG A 54 1.85 -0.58 -17.90
C ARG A 54 1.37 -0.10 -19.27
N ALA A 55 2.31 0.19 -20.16
CA ALA A 55 1.99 0.45 -21.55
C ALA A 55 1.34 -0.79 -22.19
N THR A 56 0.39 -0.58 -23.11
CA THR A 56 -0.37 -1.65 -23.76
C THR A 56 0.52 -2.56 -24.62
N PHE A 57 1.64 -2.04 -25.12
CA PHE A 57 2.61 -2.78 -25.91
C PHE A 57 4.03 -2.52 -25.38
N VAL A 58 4.65 -3.57 -24.85
CA VAL A 58 6.04 -3.55 -24.33
C VAL A 58 6.98 -4.46 -25.14
N GLY A 59 6.51 -4.97 -26.29
CA GLY A 59 7.29 -5.78 -27.23
C GLY A 59 7.95 -7.00 -26.56
N ASN A 60 9.26 -7.10 -26.68
CA ASN A 60 10.06 -8.19 -26.12
C ASN A 60 10.06 -8.26 -24.57
N LEU A 61 9.60 -7.21 -23.88
CA LEU A 61 9.52 -7.18 -22.42
C LEU A 61 8.21 -7.76 -21.86
N GLN A 62 7.28 -8.22 -22.72
CA GLN A 62 5.98 -8.72 -22.30
C GLN A 62 6.08 -9.82 -21.23
N GLY A 63 6.91 -10.84 -21.46
CA GLY A 63 7.08 -11.94 -20.50
C GLY A 63 7.69 -11.49 -19.17
N ALA A 64 8.60 -10.51 -19.20
CA ALA A 64 9.19 -9.95 -17.97
C ALA A 64 8.15 -9.15 -17.17
N MET A 65 7.26 -8.40 -17.83
CA MET A 65 6.18 -7.67 -17.17
C MET A 65 5.12 -8.59 -16.57
N GLU A 66 4.80 -9.70 -17.23
CA GLU A 66 3.90 -10.73 -16.69
C GLU A 66 4.50 -11.38 -15.44
N LEU A 67 5.75 -11.82 -15.51
CA LEU A 67 6.45 -12.40 -14.35
C LEU A 67 6.51 -11.42 -13.18
N PHE A 68 6.84 -10.15 -13.44
CA PHE A 68 6.85 -9.12 -12.41
C PHE A 68 5.48 -8.99 -11.72
N GLY A 69 4.41 -8.88 -12.52
CA GLY A 69 3.05 -8.78 -12.00
C GLY A 69 2.65 -9.99 -11.15
N GLU A 70 2.97 -11.20 -11.60
CA GLU A 70 2.68 -12.43 -10.85
C GLU A 70 3.44 -12.51 -9.53
N VAL A 71 4.73 -12.15 -9.54
CA VAL A 71 5.57 -12.15 -8.32
C VAL A 71 5.05 -11.12 -7.32
N VAL A 72 4.75 -9.89 -7.76
CA VAL A 72 4.23 -8.83 -6.90
C VAL A 72 2.86 -9.20 -6.32
N ALA A 73 1.93 -9.71 -7.13
CA ALA A 73 0.63 -10.17 -6.66
C ALA A 73 0.76 -11.25 -5.57
N ARG A 74 1.65 -12.24 -5.80
CA ARG A 74 1.93 -13.28 -4.82
C ARG A 74 2.53 -12.73 -3.52
N CYS A 75 3.49 -11.80 -3.61
CA CYS A 75 4.11 -11.19 -2.43
C CYS A 75 3.11 -10.37 -1.60
N LEU A 76 2.12 -9.76 -2.25
CA LEU A 76 1.06 -8.99 -1.61
C LEU A 76 -0.11 -9.85 -1.12
N GLY A 77 -0.07 -11.17 -1.33
CA GLY A 77 -1.18 -12.07 -1.00
C GLY A 77 -2.44 -11.83 -1.84
N ALA A 78 -2.31 -11.14 -2.99
CA ALA A 78 -3.42 -10.95 -3.91
C ALA A 78 -3.74 -12.27 -4.62
N GLU A 79 -5.00 -12.70 -4.56
CA GLU A 79 -5.49 -13.77 -5.41
C GLU A 79 -5.42 -13.33 -6.88
N LYS A 80 -5.15 -14.28 -7.80
CA LYS A 80 -5.05 -13.99 -9.24
C LYS A 80 -6.29 -13.19 -9.68
N PRO A 81 -6.15 -11.96 -10.20
CA PRO A 81 -7.30 -11.24 -10.70
C PRO A 81 -7.92 -12.06 -11.85
N ALA A 82 -9.23 -12.30 -11.75
CA ALA A 82 -9.98 -12.87 -12.86
C ALA A 82 -9.75 -11.98 -14.09
N ARG A 83 -9.35 -12.60 -15.22
CA ARG A 83 -9.18 -11.88 -16.48
C ARG A 83 -10.47 -11.13 -16.78
N SER A 84 -10.41 -9.80 -16.80
CA SER A 84 -11.40 -8.99 -17.50
C SER A 84 -11.33 -9.39 -18.98
N ALA A 85 -12.43 -9.98 -19.47
CA ALA A 85 -12.63 -10.38 -20.85
C ALA A 85 -12.77 -9.16 -21.78
#